data_AF-A0ABD1RUW8-F1
#
_entry.id   AF-A0ABD1RUW8-F1
#
_cell.length_a   1.000
_cell.length_b   1.000
_cell.length_c   1.000
_cell.angle_alpha   90.00
_cell.angle_beta   90.00
_cell.angle_gamma   90.00
#
_symmetry.space_group_name_H-M   'P 1'
#
loop_
_entity.id
_entity.type
_entity.pdbx_description
1 polymer ?
#
loop_
_entity_poly.entity_id
_entity_poly.type
_entity_poly.pdbx_seq_one_letter_code
_entity_poly.pdbx_strand_id
1 'polypeptide(L)'
;MADQNKTPSHTWKEVFEVSGFNLTIIRKLLIPVVNATPFWDPNQPNQVAFSKDVPLDSPGTKLKPFIRLYIPVKLTRKTKLPLIIYIHGGGFISLSVATVGFHDFCNNLAARVRSVVVAVEHRLAPEHPLPAAYKDTLQVILWLKSQALYNIRPDPWLHEFADFSRVFIMGESSGGNIAYHAALRASELDLRPLKIEGVILDQPFFGGVERTSSELRLIEDPYLPLYLADALWSLALPFQANRDHEFSNPFIHGFERVRRVPRWFVKDDEEDPMIDRVKEFVRLLELHKVPVVYRFYPGGFHGMEIENKTDALPLFHEVKNFIYNTGAANY
;
A
#
# COMPACT_ATOMS: atom_id res chain seq x y z
N MET A 1 27.15 -33.94 14.04
CA MET A 1 27.95 -32.80 14.53
C MET A 1 27.08 -31.58 14.38
N ALA A 2 26.55 -31.06 15.48
CA ALA A 2 25.69 -29.88 15.48
C ALA A 2 26.57 -28.64 15.46
N ASP A 3 26.25 -27.71 14.57
CA ASP A 3 26.97 -26.46 14.34
C ASP A 3 26.82 -25.54 15.57
N GLN A 4 27.89 -25.42 16.37
CA GLN A 4 27.93 -24.70 17.65
C GLN A 4 28.41 -23.24 17.53
N ASN A 5 28.40 -22.63 16.35
CA ASN A 5 28.89 -21.26 16.16
C ASN A 5 27.82 -20.29 15.60
N LYS A 6 26.62 -20.27 16.18
CA LYS A 6 25.75 -19.09 16.10
C LYS A 6 25.81 -18.34 17.43
N THR A 7 26.60 -17.28 17.46
CA THR A 7 26.51 -16.26 18.52
C THR A 7 25.06 -15.82 18.61
N PRO A 8 24.43 -15.81 19.81
CA PRO A 8 23.09 -15.28 19.94
C PRO A 8 23.12 -13.82 19.49
N SER A 9 22.41 -13.48 18.42
CA SER A 9 22.23 -12.09 18.03
C SER A 9 21.26 -11.45 19.02
N HIS A 10 21.79 -10.93 20.11
CA HIS A 10 21.00 -10.12 21.03
C HIS A 10 20.42 -8.93 20.27
N THR A 11 19.10 -8.86 20.20
CA THR A 11 18.43 -7.76 19.48
C THR A 11 18.48 -6.50 20.34
N TRP A 12 18.54 -5.32 19.72
CA TRP A 12 18.46 -4.03 20.44
C TRP A 12 17.22 -3.94 21.35
N LYS A 13 16.18 -4.71 21.06
CA LYS A 13 14.95 -4.77 21.86
C LYS A 13 15.08 -5.64 23.12
N GLU A 14 15.91 -6.68 23.14
CA GLU A 14 16.26 -7.38 24.40
C GLU A 14 16.99 -6.45 25.36
N VAL A 15 17.87 -5.58 24.85
CA VAL A 15 18.50 -4.51 25.62
C VAL A 15 17.45 -3.53 26.15
N PHE A 16 16.48 -3.14 25.33
CA PHE A 16 15.37 -2.28 25.74
C PHE A 16 14.46 -2.93 26.79
N GLU A 17 14.19 -4.24 26.70
CA GLU A 17 13.39 -4.99 27.67
C GLU A 17 14.08 -5.13 29.02
N VAL A 18 15.35 -5.56 29.04
CA VAL A 18 16.15 -5.65 30.28
C VAL A 18 16.28 -4.28 30.95
N SER A 19 16.27 -3.21 30.15
CA SER A 19 16.34 -1.84 30.63
C SER A 19 14.97 -1.19 30.91
N GLY A 20 13.84 -1.86 30.63
CA GLY A 20 12.49 -1.33 30.84
C GLY A 20 12.04 -0.24 29.85
N PHE A 21 12.69 -0.08 28.71
CA PHE A 21 12.30 0.88 27.66
C PHE A 21 11.13 0.37 26.83
N ASN A 22 10.01 1.09 26.86
CA ASN A 22 8.90 0.89 25.94
C ASN A 22 9.18 1.68 24.64
N LEU A 23 9.28 1.00 23.50
CA LEU A 23 9.49 1.63 22.18
C LEU A 23 8.24 2.41 21.77
N THR A 24 8.15 3.64 22.24
CA THR A 24 7.12 4.61 21.85
C THR A 24 7.76 5.71 21.02
N ILE A 25 7.04 6.21 20.02
CA ILE A 25 7.46 7.38 19.25
C ILE A 25 6.54 8.54 19.56
N ILE A 26 7.10 9.76 19.55
CA ILE A 26 6.31 10.99 19.69
C ILE A 26 6.27 11.68 18.33
N ARG A 27 5.09 11.71 17.71
CA ARG A 27 4.87 12.41 16.43
C ARG A 27 4.68 13.91 16.69
N LYS A 28 5.79 14.64 16.92
CA LYS A 28 5.78 16.09 17.18
C LYS A 28 5.64 16.93 15.91
N LEU A 29 6.07 16.40 14.77
CA LEU A 29 5.99 17.11 13.51
C LEU A 29 4.53 17.17 13.05
N LEU A 30 4.01 18.38 12.85
CA LEU A 30 2.71 18.58 12.23
C LEU A 30 2.86 18.39 10.73
N ILE A 31 2.44 17.22 10.25
CA ILE A 31 2.42 16.91 8.82
C ILE A 31 1.17 17.55 8.22
N PRO A 32 1.29 18.41 7.19
CA PRO A 32 0.13 19.05 6.58
C PRO A 32 -0.89 18.04 6.06
N VAL A 33 -2.15 18.27 6.39
CA VAL A 33 -3.30 17.46 5.95
C VAL A 33 -4.35 18.32 5.25
N VAL A 34 -5.14 17.69 4.39
CA VAL A 34 -6.21 18.32 3.61
C VAL A 34 -7.55 17.75 4.06
N ASN A 35 -8.54 18.62 4.21
CA ASN A 35 -9.92 18.19 4.45
C ASN A 35 -10.53 17.62 3.16
N ALA A 36 -11.37 16.60 3.29
CA ALA A 36 -12.09 16.08 2.14
C ALA A 36 -13.00 17.17 1.52
N THR A 37 -13.09 17.19 0.18
CA THR A 37 -13.81 18.22 -0.58
C THR A 37 -14.89 17.56 -1.46
N PRO A 38 -16.11 17.34 -0.93
CA PRO A 38 -17.14 16.54 -1.60
C PRO A 38 -17.95 17.31 -2.65
N PHE A 39 -17.65 18.60 -2.82
CA PHE A 39 -18.31 19.53 -3.71
C PHE A 39 -17.26 20.37 -4.45
N TRP A 40 -17.72 21.19 -5.39
CA TRP A 40 -16.86 22.16 -6.07
C TRP A 40 -16.39 23.24 -5.10
N ASP A 41 -15.08 23.37 -4.93
CA ASP A 41 -14.46 24.43 -4.14
C ASP A 41 -13.93 25.55 -5.06
N PRO A 42 -14.53 26.75 -5.04
CA PRO A 42 -14.06 27.89 -5.84
C PRO A 42 -12.61 28.29 -5.55
N ASN A 43 -12.08 27.94 -4.37
CA ASN A 43 -10.69 28.22 -4.01
C ASN A 43 -9.71 27.16 -4.57
N GLN A 44 -10.23 26.09 -5.17
CA GLN A 44 -9.46 25.05 -5.85
C GLN A 44 -9.89 24.97 -7.32
N PRO A 45 -9.53 25.97 -8.16
CA PRO A 45 -10.01 26.06 -9.55
C PRO A 45 -9.57 24.87 -10.43
N ASN A 46 -8.57 24.10 -10.00
CA ASN A 46 -8.07 22.91 -10.68
C ASN A 46 -8.52 21.61 -10.00
N GLN A 47 -9.65 21.60 -9.30
CA GLN A 47 -10.19 20.40 -8.67
C GLN A 47 -10.49 19.32 -9.71
N VAL A 48 -9.73 18.22 -9.67
CA VAL A 48 -9.85 17.10 -10.62
C VAL A 48 -10.74 15.96 -10.11
N ALA A 49 -10.93 15.87 -8.79
CA ALA A 49 -11.76 14.89 -8.12
C ALA A 49 -12.49 15.52 -6.92
N PHE A 50 -13.64 14.95 -6.56
CA PHE A 50 -14.28 15.17 -5.27
C PHE A 50 -13.79 14.12 -4.28
N SER A 51 -13.69 14.49 -3.01
CA SER A 51 -13.33 13.56 -1.94
C SER A 51 -14.28 13.64 -0.74
N LYS A 52 -14.49 12.53 -0.04
CA LYS A 52 -15.25 12.48 1.22
C LYS A 52 -14.72 11.42 2.15
N ASP A 53 -14.80 11.68 3.45
CA ASP A 53 -14.47 10.69 4.49
C ASP A 53 -15.71 9.87 4.84
N VAL A 54 -15.54 8.54 4.89
CA VAL A 54 -16.57 7.61 5.33
C VAL A 54 -16.05 6.85 6.55
N PRO A 55 -16.64 7.08 7.73
CA PRO A 55 -16.28 6.31 8.91
C PRO A 55 -16.71 4.85 8.73
N LEU A 56 -15.89 3.93 9.21
CA LEU A 56 -16.19 2.51 9.23
C LEU A 56 -16.61 2.11 10.63
N ASP A 57 -17.69 1.33 10.72
CA ASP A 57 -18.13 0.77 11.98
C ASP A 57 -17.10 -0.25 12.47
N SER A 58 -16.52 0.03 13.63
CA SER A 58 -15.57 -0.86 14.31
C SER A 58 -16.00 -1.00 15.78
N PRO A 59 -16.86 -1.99 16.09
CA PRO A 59 -17.29 -2.24 17.47
C PRO A 59 -16.09 -2.53 18.37
N GLY A 60 -15.96 -1.80 19.48
CA GLY A 60 -14.95 -2.06 20.50
C GLY A 60 -13.61 -1.34 20.36
N THR A 61 -13.42 -0.48 19.35
CA THR A 61 -12.21 0.36 19.21
C THR A 61 -12.51 1.82 19.51
N LYS A 62 -11.62 2.51 20.25
CA LYS A 62 -11.72 3.97 20.49
C LYS A 62 -11.40 4.78 19.22
N LEU A 63 -10.56 4.25 18.34
CA LEU A 63 -10.31 4.80 17.01
C LEU A 63 -11.40 4.31 16.06
N LYS A 64 -12.05 5.24 15.36
CA LYS A 64 -12.97 4.94 14.27
C LYS A 64 -12.16 4.90 12.98
N PRO A 65 -11.81 3.71 12.45
CA PRO A 65 -11.17 3.64 11.14
C PRO A 65 -12.07 4.32 10.11
N PHE A 66 -11.47 4.99 9.14
CA PHE A 66 -12.23 5.62 8.06
C PHE A 66 -11.53 5.37 6.74
N ILE A 67 -12.27 5.56 5.67
CA ILE A 67 -11.74 5.62 4.32
C ILE A 67 -11.98 7.01 3.76
N ARG A 68 -11.09 7.45 2.86
CA ARG A 68 -11.36 8.60 2.02
C ARG A 68 -11.69 8.13 0.61
N LEU A 69 -12.91 8.43 0.18
CA LEU A 69 -13.37 8.15 -1.18
C LEU A 69 -12.99 9.31 -2.10
N TYR A 70 -12.59 8.99 -3.32
CA TYR A 70 -12.36 9.94 -4.40
C TYR A 70 -13.13 9.54 -5.65
N ILE A 71 -13.77 10.51 -6.28
CA ILE A 71 -14.42 10.34 -7.58
C ILE A 71 -14.01 11.47 -8.52
N PRO A 72 -13.76 11.21 -9.82
CA PRO A 72 -13.46 12.26 -10.79
C PRO A 72 -14.57 13.32 -10.86
N VAL A 73 -14.23 14.59 -11.09
CA VAL A 73 -15.27 15.64 -11.29
C VAL A 73 -16.05 15.40 -12.58
N LYS A 74 -15.38 14.94 -13.64
CA LYS A 74 -15.97 14.72 -14.98
C LYS A 74 -16.50 13.30 -15.13
N LEU A 75 -17.64 13.02 -14.51
CA LEU A 75 -18.35 11.74 -14.60
C LEU A 75 -19.58 11.81 -15.51
N THR A 76 -19.79 10.75 -16.28
CA THR A 76 -21.05 10.49 -16.98
C THR A 76 -21.82 9.45 -16.20
N ARG A 77 -23.06 9.76 -15.77
CA ARG A 77 -23.90 8.90 -14.91
C ARG A 77 -24.18 7.47 -15.43
N LYS A 78 -23.79 7.16 -16.67
CA LYS A 78 -24.05 5.87 -17.32
C LYS A 78 -22.91 4.84 -17.19
N THR A 79 -21.76 5.20 -16.64
CA THR A 79 -20.57 4.34 -16.67
C THR A 79 -20.01 4.10 -15.28
N LYS A 80 -20.10 2.86 -14.79
CA LYS A 80 -19.35 2.42 -13.61
C LYS A 80 -17.86 2.36 -13.92
N LEU A 81 -17.05 2.77 -12.95
CA LEU A 81 -15.60 2.85 -13.04
C LEU A 81 -14.95 1.75 -12.20
N PRO A 82 -13.76 1.25 -12.61
CA PRO A 82 -12.98 0.37 -11.76
C PRO A 82 -12.71 1.04 -10.40
N LEU A 83 -12.62 0.21 -9.37
CA LEU A 83 -12.35 0.66 -8.01
C LEU A 83 -10.89 0.36 -7.66
N ILE A 84 -10.18 1.35 -7.12
CA ILE A 84 -8.82 1.18 -6.59
C ILE A 84 -8.87 1.37 -5.09
N ILE A 85 -8.53 0.32 -4.33
CA ILE A 85 -8.28 0.42 -2.89
C ILE A 85 -6.84 0.89 -2.75
N TYR A 86 -6.62 2.12 -2.27
CA TYR A 86 -5.30 2.71 -2.13
C TYR A 86 -4.82 2.66 -0.67
N ILE A 87 -3.58 2.25 -0.46
CA ILE A 87 -2.94 2.24 0.85
C ILE A 87 -1.69 3.11 0.81
N HIS A 88 -1.61 4.10 1.71
CA HIS A 88 -0.50 5.04 1.77
C HIS A 88 0.77 4.44 2.39
N GLY A 89 1.94 4.96 2.00
CA GLY A 89 3.22 4.67 2.63
C GLY A 89 3.45 5.42 3.95
N GLY A 90 4.71 5.64 4.31
CA GLY A 90 5.10 6.25 5.60
C GLY A 90 5.72 5.28 6.60
N GLY A 91 6.26 4.16 6.11
CA GLY A 91 7.04 3.20 6.89
C GLY A 91 6.24 2.51 7.99
N PHE A 92 4.93 2.35 7.79
CA PHE A 92 3.94 1.84 8.78
C PHE A 92 3.72 2.73 10.03
N ILE A 93 4.54 3.77 10.23
CA ILE A 93 4.55 4.53 11.49
C ILE A 93 4.02 5.95 11.36
N SER A 94 3.84 6.47 10.15
CA SER A 94 3.57 7.89 9.91
C SER A 94 2.65 8.11 8.71
N LEU A 95 2.26 9.38 8.52
CA LEU A 95 1.39 9.87 7.45
C LEU A 95 -0.07 9.40 7.60
N SER A 96 -0.91 9.88 6.68
CA SER A 96 -2.35 9.65 6.65
C SER A 96 -2.83 9.77 5.21
N VAL A 97 -3.98 9.19 4.87
CA VAL A 97 -4.67 9.46 3.60
C VAL A 97 -5.01 10.94 3.42
N ALA A 98 -5.06 11.70 4.53
CA ALA A 98 -5.28 13.13 4.50
C ALA A 98 -4.00 13.95 4.28
N THR A 99 -2.80 13.37 4.39
CA THR A 99 -1.55 14.07 4.12
C THR A 99 -1.54 14.64 2.70
N VAL A 100 -1.09 15.89 2.52
CA VAL A 100 -1.17 16.63 1.24
C VAL A 100 -0.70 15.80 0.04
N GLY A 101 0.48 15.17 0.12
CA GLY A 101 1.02 14.35 -0.96
C GLY A 101 0.11 13.19 -1.36
N PHE A 102 -0.34 12.38 -0.40
CA PHE A 102 -1.25 11.27 -0.67
C PHE A 102 -2.65 11.71 -1.09
N HIS A 103 -3.15 12.82 -0.54
CA HIS A 103 -4.43 13.38 -0.96
C HIS A 103 -4.38 13.82 -2.42
N ASP A 104 -3.33 14.54 -2.80
CA ASP A 104 -3.09 14.99 -4.17
C ASP A 104 -2.85 13.83 -5.13
N PHE A 105 -2.10 12.81 -4.71
CA PHE A 105 -1.90 11.59 -5.47
C PHE A 105 -3.23 10.88 -5.73
N CYS A 106 -4.06 10.66 -4.72
CA CYS A 106 -5.36 9.99 -4.87
C CYS A 106 -6.35 10.79 -5.73
N ASN A 107 -6.36 12.12 -5.61
CA ASN A 107 -7.15 13.00 -6.49
C ASN A 107 -6.78 12.80 -7.96
N ASN A 108 -5.48 12.82 -8.26
CA ASN A 108 -4.98 12.66 -9.62
C ASN A 108 -5.15 11.22 -10.11
N LEU A 109 -4.94 10.22 -9.25
CA LEU A 109 -5.17 8.82 -9.55
C LEU A 109 -6.61 8.60 -10.01
N ALA A 110 -7.60 9.06 -9.22
CA ALA A 110 -9.01 8.98 -9.59
C ALA A 110 -9.28 9.61 -10.97
N ALA A 111 -8.83 10.85 -11.17
CA ALA A 111 -9.12 11.61 -12.38
C ALA A 111 -8.41 11.08 -13.65
N ARG A 112 -7.12 10.74 -13.55
CA ARG A 112 -6.26 10.34 -14.68
C ARG A 112 -6.53 8.91 -15.10
N VAL A 113 -6.69 8.00 -14.15
CA VAL A 113 -7.03 6.60 -14.40
C VAL A 113 -8.51 6.43 -14.74
N ARG A 114 -9.38 7.37 -14.31
CA ARG A 114 -10.84 7.27 -14.35
C ARG A 114 -11.35 6.11 -13.49
N SER A 115 -10.97 6.13 -12.22
CA SER A 115 -11.37 5.15 -11.21
C SER A 115 -12.08 5.82 -10.04
N VAL A 116 -12.84 5.02 -9.29
CA VAL A 116 -13.18 5.38 -7.90
C VAL A 116 -12.02 4.95 -7.03
N VAL A 117 -11.47 5.84 -6.20
CA VAL A 117 -10.40 5.49 -5.26
C VAL A 117 -10.95 5.42 -3.86
N VAL A 118 -10.60 4.35 -3.15
CA VAL A 118 -10.93 4.09 -1.74
C VAL A 118 -9.61 4.08 -0.96
N ALA A 119 -9.21 5.23 -0.44
CA ALA A 119 -7.97 5.34 0.33
C ALA A 119 -8.19 4.91 1.78
N VAL A 120 -7.35 3.98 2.27
CA VAL A 120 -7.48 3.35 3.59
C VAL A 120 -6.66 4.08 4.64
N GLU A 121 -7.32 4.65 5.66
CA GLU A 121 -6.63 5.10 6.86
C GLU A 121 -6.40 3.89 7.78
N HIS A 122 -5.19 3.34 7.74
CA HIS A 122 -4.81 2.19 8.53
C HIS A 122 -4.14 2.62 9.84
N ARG A 123 -4.20 1.76 10.86
CA ARG A 123 -3.52 2.02 12.13
C ARG A 123 -2.01 1.96 11.97
N LEU A 124 -1.33 2.86 12.69
CA LEU A 124 0.12 3.02 12.65
C LEU A 124 0.82 2.24 13.78
N ALA A 125 2.02 1.77 13.48
CA ALA A 125 2.99 1.27 14.45
C ALA A 125 3.75 2.45 15.10
N PRO A 126 4.34 2.27 16.30
CA PRO A 126 4.40 1.06 17.11
C PRO A 126 3.16 0.81 17.98
N GLU A 127 2.18 1.72 18.03
CA GLU A 127 0.96 1.55 18.83
C GLU A 127 0.12 0.36 18.37
N HIS A 128 0.15 0.10 17.06
CA HIS A 128 -0.52 -1.04 16.43
C HIS A 128 0.46 -1.74 15.46
N PRO A 129 1.37 -2.60 15.96
CA PRO A 129 2.30 -3.33 15.12
C PRO A 129 1.58 -4.21 14.09
N LEU A 130 2.30 -4.60 13.04
CA LEU A 130 1.82 -5.58 12.06
C LEU A 130 1.40 -6.87 12.79
N PRO A 131 0.26 -7.48 12.43
CA PRO A 131 -0.51 -7.29 11.20
C PRO A 131 -1.71 -6.31 11.31
N ALA A 132 -1.71 -5.33 12.21
CA ALA A 132 -2.87 -4.43 12.40
C ALA A 132 -3.31 -3.73 11.10
N ALA A 133 -2.38 -3.13 10.37
CA ALA A 133 -2.65 -2.46 9.10
C ALA A 133 -3.19 -3.41 8.00
N TYR A 134 -2.72 -4.66 7.98
CA TYR A 134 -3.24 -5.69 7.07
C TYR A 134 -4.69 -6.04 7.37
N LYS A 135 -5.04 -6.14 8.67
CA LYS A 135 -6.40 -6.40 9.14
C LYS A 135 -7.34 -5.24 8.83
N ASP A 136 -6.87 -4.00 8.96
CA ASP A 136 -7.65 -2.81 8.64
C ASP A 136 -7.98 -2.78 7.14
N THR A 137 -6.99 -3.04 6.28
CA THR A 137 -7.20 -3.12 4.82
C THR A 137 -8.15 -4.25 4.44
N LEU A 138 -8.01 -5.43 5.07
CA LEU A 138 -8.95 -6.54 4.86
C LEU A 138 -10.38 -6.18 5.30
N GLN A 139 -10.55 -5.44 6.39
CA GLN A 139 -11.85 -4.94 6.84
C GLN A 139 -12.47 -4.01 5.79
N VAL A 140 -11.69 -3.13 5.16
CA VAL A 140 -12.17 -2.29 4.04
C VAL A 140 -12.63 -3.15 2.86
N ILE A 141 -11.87 -4.18 2.48
CA ILE A 141 -12.27 -5.10 1.40
C ILE A 141 -13.61 -5.78 1.72
N LEU A 142 -13.79 -6.25 2.96
CA LEU A 142 -15.05 -6.87 3.41
C LEU A 142 -16.21 -5.87 3.48
N TRP A 143 -15.93 -4.62 3.84
CA TRP A 143 -16.92 -3.54 3.81
C TRP A 143 -17.32 -3.20 2.36
N LEU A 144 -16.38 -3.17 1.42
CA LEU A 144 -16.71 -3.00 -0.01
C LEU A 144 -17.54 -4.16 -0.55
N LYS A 145 -17.28 -5.39 -0.10
CA LYS A 145 -18.14 -6.53 -0.41
C LYS A 145 -19.57 -6.32 0.10
N SER A 146 -19.77 -5.81 1.32
CA SER A 146 -21.12 -5.57 1.86
C SER A 146 -21.84 -4.42 1.15
N GLN A 147 -21.10 -3.40 0.69
CA GLN A 147 -21.61 -2.37 -0.23
C GLN A 147 -22.09 -2.98 -1.55
N ALA A 148 -21.29 -3.88 -2.15
CA ALA A 148 -21.63 -4.55 -3.41
C ALA A 148 -22.86 -5.48 -3.29
N LEU A 149 -23.09 -6.04 -2.10
CA LEU A 149 -24.24 -6.89 -1.78
C LEU A 149 -25.51 -6.12 -1.41
N TYR A 150 -25.44 -4.79 -1.23
CA TYR A 150 -26.54 -3.99 -0.67
C TYR A 150 -26.98 -4.46 0.73
N ASN A 151 -26.09 -5.13 1.49
CA ASN A 151 -26.38 -5.62 2.84
C ASN A 151 -26.36 -4.52 3.90
N ILE A 152 -25.74 -3.39 3.58
CA ILE A 152 -25.71 -2.17 4.39
C ILE A 152 -26.24 -1.01 3.55
N ARG A 153 -26.52 0.13 4.19
CA ARG A 153 -26.92 1.34 3.47
C ARG A 153 -25.86 1.66 2.40
N PRO A 154 -26.20 1.62 1.10
CA PRO A 154 -25.22 1.86 0.06
C PRO A 154 -24.68 3.28 0.15
N ASP A 155 -23.36 3.43 0.09
CA ASP A 155 -22.76 4.73 -0.11
C ASP A 155 -23.13 5.25 -1.52
N PRO A 156 -23.67 6.47 -1.66
CA PRO A 156 -24.15 6.96 -2.95
C PRO A 156 -23.06 7.00 -4.04
N TRP A 157 -21.80 7.30 -3.69
CA TRP A 157 -20.73 7.39 -4.68
C TRP A 157 -20.32 6.00 -5.17
N LEU A 158 -20.19 5.04 -4.26
CA LEU A 158 -19.91 3.66 -4.64
C LEU A 158 -21.08 3.07 -5.45
N HIS A 159 -22.31 3.28 -4.97
CA HIS A 159 -23.53 2.81 -5.62
C HIS A 159 -23.74 3.41 -7.01
N GLU A 160 -23.41 4.67 -7.24
CA GLU A 160 -23.60 5.33 -8.54
C GLU A 160 -22.41 5.11 -9.49
N PHE A 161 -21.17 5.05 -8.96
CA PHE A 161 -19.96 5.15 -9.81
C PHE A 161 -19.00 3.96 -9.75
N ALA A 162 -19.04 3.09 -8.73
CA ALA A 162 -18.09 1.97 -8.63
C ALA A 162 -18.57 0.68 -9.35
N ASP A 163 -17.65 0.02 -10.03
CA ASP A 163 -17.77 -1.33 -10.57
C ASP A 163 -17.05 -2.32 -9.64
N PHE A 164 -17.82 -3.04 -8.81
CA PHE A 164 -17.27 -4.02 -7.86
C PHE A 164 -16.73 -5.29 -8.54
N SER A 165 -16.96 -5.50 -9.83
CA SER A 165 -16.36 -6.60 -10.60
C SER A 165 -14.94 -6.29 -11.10
N ARG A 166 -14.48 -5.04 -10.93
CA ARG A 166 -13.18 -4.53 -11.37
C ARG A 166 -12.46 -3.81 -10.23
N VAL A 167 -12.09 -4.54 -9.19
CA VAL A 167 -11.37 -4.00 -8.03
C VAL A 167 -9.86 -4.25 -8.15
N PHE A 168 -9.08 -3.22 -7.86
CA PHE A 168 -7.62 -3.28 -7.79
C PHE A 168 -7.16 -2.83 -6.41
N ILE A 169 -6.10 -3.42 -5.89
CA ILE A 169 -5.47 -2.99 -4.64
C ILE A 169 -4.14 -2.35 -5.01
N MET A 170 -3.93 -1.11 -4.59
CA MET A 170 -2.73 -0.34 -4.87
C MET A 170 -2.12 0.16 -3.57
N GLY A 171 -0.79 0.16 -3.47
CA GLY A 171 -0.13 0.86 -2.38
C GLY A 171 1.29 1.25 -2.72
N GLU A 172 1.75 2.29 -2.04
CA GLU A 172 3.10 2.86 -2.17
C GLU A 172 3.92 2.56 -0.90
N SER A 173 5.21 2.21 -1.05
CA SER A 173 6.11 1.95 0.09
C SER A 173 5.55 0.92 1.08
N SER A 174 5.42 1.25 2.36
CA SER A 174 4.76 0.39 3.36
C SER A 174 3.31 0.07 3.01
N GLY A 175 2.63 0.95 2.28
CA GLY A 175 1.31 0.71 1.71
C GLY A 175 1.33 -0.37 0.64
N GLY A 176 2.39 -0.46 -0.16
CA GLY A 176 2.61 -1.55 -1.11
C GLY A 176 2.79 -2.90 -0.40
N ASN A 177 3.53 -2.91 0.70
CA ASN A 177 3.63 -4.09 1.56
C ASN A 177 2.25 -4.51 2.14
N ILE A 178 1.48 -3.55 2.65
CA ILE A 178 0.12 -3.80 3.15
C ILE A 178 -0.79 -4.31 2.03
N ALA A 179 -0.73 -3.72 0.84
CA ALA A 179 -1.49 -4.14 -0.34
C ALA A 179 -1.20 -5.61 -0.69
N TYR A 180 0.08 -6.00 -0.72
CA TYR A 180 0.51 -7.37 -0.95
C TYR A 180 -0.14 -8.33 0.07
N HIS A 181 0.07 -8.11 1.37
CA HIS A 181 -0.42 -9.02 2.41
C HIS A 181 -1.94 -9.07 2.50
N ALA A 182 -2.61 -7.92 2.37
CA ALA A 182 -4.07 -7.84 2.37
C ALA A 182 -4.68 -8.56 1.16
N ALA A 183 -4.08 -8.43 -0.03
CA ALA A 183 -4.53 -9.13 -1.23
C ALA A 183 -4.39 -10.64 -1.10
N LEU A 184 -3.26 -11.14 -0.57
CA LEU A 184 -3.08 -12.56 -0.32
C LEU A 184 -4.14 -13.10 0.65
N ARG A 185 -4.42 -12.37 1.73
CA ARG A 185 -5.43 -12.79 2.71
C ARG A 185 -6.85 -12.73 2.13
N ALA A 186 -7.14 -11.72 1.32
CA ALA A 186 -8.42 -11.59 0.64
C ALA A 186 -8.65 -12.71 -0.40
N SER A 187 -7.59 -13.19 -1.06
CA SER A 187 -7.65 -14.28 -2.05
C SER A 187 -8.05 -15.65 -1.48
N GLU A 188 -8.05 -15.78 -0.15
CA GLU A 188 -8.47 -16.99 0.58
C GLU A 188 -9.94 -16.97 0.95
N LEU A 189 -10.64 -15.85 0.70
CA LEU A 189 -12.03 -15.64 1.06
C LEU A 189 -12.91 -15.65 -0.19
N ASP A 190 -14.19 -16.02 -0.03
CA ASP A 190 -15.18 -15.74 -1.06
C ASP A 190 -15.59 -14.27 -0.98
N LEU A 191 -15.18 -13.48 -1.96
CA LEU A 191 -15.47 -12.04 -2.01
C LEU A 191 -16.70 -11.69 -2.86
N ARG A 192 -17.35 -12.66 -3.52
CA ARG A 192 -18.43 -12.37 -4.48
C ARG A 192 -19.55 -11.54 -3.84
N PRO A 193 -20.10 -10.56 -4.57
CA PRO A 193 -19.87 -10.26 -5.99
C PRO A 193 -18.62 -9.40 -6.25
N LEU A 194 -17.88 -8.97 -5.22
CA LEU A 194 -16.64 -8.22 -5.37
C LEU A 194 -15.55 -9.11 -5.99
N LYS A 195 -14.88 -8.62 -7.03
CA LYS A 195 -13.80 -9.33 -7.72
C LYS A 195 -12.53 -8.47 -7.76
N ILE A 196 -11.47 -8.96 -7.11
CA ILE A 196 -10.13 -8.38 -7.19
C ILE A 196 -9.51 -8.85 -8.50
N GLU A 197 -9.30 -7.92 -9.44
CA GLU A 197 -8.72 -8.17 -10.76
C GLU A 197 -7.20 -8.02 -10.77
N GLY A 198 -6.59 -7.36 -9.78
CA GLY A 198 -5.13 -7.27 -9.69
C GLY A 198 -4.62 -6.43 -8.53
N VAL A 199 -3.31 -6.51 -8.33
CA VAL A 199 -2.58 -5.75 -7.30
C VAL A 199 -1.51 -4.89 -7.97
N ILE A 200 -1.37 -3.65 -7.52
CA ILE A 200 -0.45 -2.63 -8.04
C ILE A 200 0.47 -2.24 -6.89
N LEU A 201 1.74 -2.59 -7.00
CA LEU A 201 2.77 -2.29 -6.01
C LEU A 201 3.67 -1.19 -6.56
N ASP A 202 3.70 -0.07 -5.85
CA ASP A 202 4.57 1.05 -6.12
C ASP A 202 5.65 1.10 -5.03
N GLN A 203 6.90 0.80 -5.39
CA GLN A 203 8.04 0.76 -4.46
C GLN A 203 7.74 -0.04 -3.17
N PRO A 204 7.20 -1.28 -3.26
CA PRO A 204 6.72 -1.99 -2.07
C PRO A 204 7.83 -2.21 -1.05
N PHE A 205 7.60 -1.79 0.19
CA PHE A 205 8.60 -1.87 1.25
C PHE A 205 8.73 -3.29 1.78
N PHE A 206 9.63 -4.06 1.17
CA PHE A 206 10.07 -5.38 1.64
C PHE A 206 11.32 -5.26 2.53
N GLY A 207 11.89 -6.38 2.94
CA GLY A 207 13.07 -6.40 3.80
C GLY A 207 13.64 -7.82 3.88
N GLY A 208 14.60 -7.97 4.78
CA GLY A 208 15.34 -9.21 5.02
C GLY A 208 16.59 -8.92 5.84
N VAL A 209 17.06 -9.88 6.65
CA VAL A 209 18.23 -9.65 7.51
C VAL A 209 19.47 -9.35 6.68
N GLU A 210 19.75 -10.19 5.69
CA GLU A 210 20.84 -10.02 4.74
C GLU A 210 20.59 -8.82 3.83
N ARG A 211 21.65 -8.03 3.60
CA ARG A 211 21.58 -6.83 2.74
C ARG A 211 21.77 -7.20 1.28
N THR A 212 21.00 -6.54 0.44
CA THR A 212 21.13 -6.56 -1.01
C THR A 212 22.20 -5.57 -1.49
N SER A 213 22.54 -5.61 -2.78
CA SER A 213 23.58 -4.72 -3.32
C SER A 213 23.08 -3.27 -3.36
N SER A 214 21.81 -3.04 -3.68
CA SER A 214 21.19 -1.71 -3.65
C SER A 214 21.18 -1.10 -2.25
N GLU A 215 20.80 -1.86 -1.22
CA GLU A 215 20.81 -1.38 0.18
C GLU A 215 22.21 -0.96 0.65
N LEU A 216 23.26 -1.68 0.23
CA LEU A 216 24.65 -1.32 0.58
C LEU A 216 25.18 -0.13 -0.24
N ARG A 217 24.80 -0.06 -1.52
CA ARG A 217 25.15 1.06 -2.41
C ARG A 217 24.51 2.37 -1.95
N LEU A 218 23.27 2.30 -1.45
CA LEU A 218 22.44 3.43 -1.05
C LEU A 218 22.29 3.52 0.48
N ILE A 219 23.35 3.20 1.21
CA ILE A 219 23.32 3.14 2.68
C ILE A 219 22.94 4.48 3.35
N GLU A 220 23.42 5.60 2.80
CA GLU A 220 23.12 6.97 3.22
C GLU A 220 22.13 7.65 2.27
N ASP A 221 21.19 6.90 1.68
CA ASP A 221 20.17 7.48 0.80
C ASP A 221 19.46 8.66 1.46
N PRO A 222 19.26 9.80 0.78
CA PRO A 222 18.68 10.99 1.38
C PRO A 222 17.19 10.86 1.73
N TYR A 223 16.47 9.88 1.18
CA TYR A 223 15.04 9.67 1.38
C TYR A 223 14.75 8.47 2.29
N LEU A 224 15.45 7.35 2.10
CA LEU A 224 15.30 6.12 2.86
C LEU A 224 16.67 5.53 3.26
N PRO A 225 17.45 6.21 4.12
CA PRO A 225 18.74 5.68 4.55
C PRO A 225 18.55 4.37 5.31
N LEU A 226 19.54 3.47 5.23
CA LEU A 226 19.39 2.09 5.70
C LEU A 226 19.07 1.99 7.20
N TYR A 227 19.63 2.89 8.00
CA TYR A 227 19.33 2.96 9.44
C TYR A 227 17.87 3.31 9.72
N LEU A 228 17.26 4.15 8.86
CA LEU A 228 15.85 4.52 8.97
C LEU A 228 14.99 3.31 8.60
N ALA A 229 15.29 2.63 7.51
CA ALA A 229 14.59 1.40 7.12
C ALA A 229 14.60 0.34 8.23
N ASP A 230 15.74 0.15 8.90
CA ASP A 230 15.85 -0.76 10.05
C ASP A 230 14.99 -0.33 11.25
N ALA A 231 14.97 0.96 11.55
CA ALA A 231 14.15 1.51 12.62
C ALA A 231 12.65 1.33 12.32
N LEU A 232 12.22 1.60 11.08
CA LEU A 232 10.85 1.40 10.63
C LEU A 232 10.41 -0.06 10.81
N TRP A 233 11.23 -1.02 10.37
CA TRP A 233 10.94 -2.45 10.57
C TRP A 233 10.89 -2.84 12.04
N SER A 234 11.81 -2.33 12.87
CA SER A 234 11.87 -2.63 14.31
C SER A 234 10.64 -2.13 15.08
N LEU A 235 10.03 -1.03 14.62
CA LEU A 235 8.81 -0.47 15.19
C LEU A 235 7.55 -1.18 14.67
N ALA A 236 7.55 -1.61 13.39
CA ALA A 236 6.39 -2.17 12.72
C ALA A 236 6.19 -3.67 12.97
N LEU A 237 7.26 -4.45 13.07
CA LEU A 237 7.17 -5.91 13.18
C LEU A 237 6.61 -6.37 14.53
N PRO A 238 6.03 -7.60 14.57
CA PRO A 238 5.66 -8.24 15.82
C PRO A 238 6.82 -8.27 16.84
N PHE A 239 6.47 -8.36 18.10
CA PHE A 239 7.45 -8.50 19.17
C PHE A 239 8.38 -9.70 18.93
N GLN A 240 9.69 -9.50 19.11
CA GLN A 240 10.77 -10.49 18.85
C GLN A 240 10.98 -10.93 17.39
N ALA A 241 10.22 -10.38 16.43
CA ALA A 241 10.47 -10.63 15.02
C ALA A 241 11.69 -9.84 14.50
N ASN A 242 12.44 -10.44 13.57
CA ASN A 242 13.50 -9.76 12.82
C ASN A 242 13.03 -9.50 11.37
N ARG A 243 13.90 -8.92 10.54
CA ARG A 243 13.57 -8.59 9.14
C ARG A 243 13.35 -9.80 8.23
N ASP A 244 13.63 -11.01 8.69
CA ASP A 244 13.25 -12.27 8.04
C ASP A 244 11.88 -12.80 8.51
N HIS A 245 11.10 -11.98 9.21
CA HIS A 245 9.69 -12.28 9.41
C HIS A 245 8.94 -12.15 8.08
N GLU A 246 7.92 -12.98 7.86
CA GLU A 246 7.13 -13.06 6.61
C GLU A 246 6.50 -11.72 6.17
N PHE A 247 6.31 -10.81 7.11
CA PHE A 247 5.78 -9.47 6.89
C PHE A 247 6.78 -8.52 6.24
N SER A 248 8.07 -8.72 6.52
CA SER A 248 9.17 -7.94 5.95
C SER A 248 9.74 -8.64 4.72
N ASN A 249 10.07 -9.93 4.85
CA ASN A 249 10.66 -10.73 3.79
C ASN A 249 9.61 -11.72 3.23
N PRO A 250 8.93 -11.38 2.12
CA PRO A 250 7.84 -12.19 1.57
C PRO A 250 8.32 -13.50 0.92
N PHE A 251 9.63 -13.74 0.86
CA PHE A 251 10.23 -14.88 0.14
C PHE A 251 10.41 -16.14 1.01
N ILE A 252 10.26 -16.01 2.33
CA ILE A 252 10.65 -17.08 3.28
C ILE A 252 9.61 -18.20 3.35
N HIS A 253 8.33 -17.91 3.07
CA HIS A 253 7.28 -18.91 3.10
C HIS A 253 6.56 -18.95 1.76
N GLY A 254 6.82 -20.01 0.99
CA GLY A 254 6.02 -20.52 -0.14
C GLY A 254 5.31 -19.49 -1.03
N PHE A 255 5.74 -19.38 -2.28
CA PHE A 255 5.21 -18.42 -3.26
C PHE A 255 3.81 -18.77 -3.82
N GLU A 256 3.21 -19.89 -3.41
CA GLU A 256 1.96 -20.40 -3.99
C GLU A 256 0.75 -19.48 -3.78
N ARG A 257 0.71 -18.73 -2.67
CA ARG A 257 -0.42 -17.83 -2.37
C ARG A 257 -0.50 -16.69 -3.38
N VAL A 258 0.64 -16.25 -3.91
CA VAL A 258 0.75 -15.16 -4.90
C VAL A 258 0.01 -15.50 -6.20
N ARG A 259 -0.10 -16.78 -6.54
CA ARG A 259 -0.81 -17.28 -7.73
C ARG A 259 -2.33 -17.15 -7.64
N ARG A 260 -2.88 -16.92 -6.44
CA ARG A 260 -4.32 -16.71 -6.22
C ARG A 260 -4.76 -15.29 -6.62
N VAL A 261 -3.83 -14.35 -6.71
CA VAL A 261 -4.08 -13.00 -7.22
C VAL A 261 -3.95 -13.04 -8.75
N PRO A 262 -4.95 -12.53 -9.52
CA PRO A 262 -4.98 -12.77 -10.97
C PRO A 262 -3.81 -12.16 -11.75
N ARG A 263 -3.35 -10.97 -11.36
CA ARG A 263 -2.28 -10.23 -12.05
C ARG A 263 -1.69 -9.16 -11.16
N TRP A 264 -0.41 -8.88 -11.40
CA TRP A 264 0.39 -7.95 -10.62
C TRP A 264 0.92 -6.82 -11.53
N PHE A 265 0.93 -5.60 -11.01
CA PHE A 265 1.74 -4.52 -11.53
C PHE A 265 2.77 -4.16 -10.47
N VAL A 266 4.05 -4.05 -10.85
CA VAL A 266 5.13 -3.71 -9.92
C VAL A 266 5.97 -2.59 -10.52
N LYS A 267 6.04 -1.44 -9.85
CA LYS A 267 6.91 -0.34 -10.22
C LYS A 267 7.92 -0.09 -9.12
N ASP A 268 9.13 0.25 -9.50
CA ASP A 268 10.18 0.74 -8.62
C ASP A 268 11.20 1.59 -9.40
N ASP A 269 12.12 2.26 -8.71
CA ASP A 269 13.16 3.14 -9.27
C ASP A 269 14.56 2.61 -8.94
N GLU A 270 15.52 2.77 -9.86
CA GLU A 270 16.89 2.23 -9.68
C GLU A 270 17.68 2.88 -8.52
N GLU A 271 17.28 4.08 -8.09
CA GLU A 271 17.85 4.78 -6.93
C GLU A 271 16.98 4.64 -5.67
N ASP A 272 16.08 3.66 -5.62
CA ASP A 272 15.45 3.21 -4.38
C ASP A 272 16.34 2.12 -3.70
N PRO A 273 16.71 2.26 -2.41
CA PRO A 273 17.42 1.20 -1.68
C PRO A 273 16.76 -0.19 -1.77
N MET A 274 15.44 -0.24 -1.95
CA MET A 274 14.61 -1.45 -1.98
C MET A 274 14.63 -2.21 -3.32
N ILE A 275 15.16 -1.60 -4.37
CA ILE A 275 15.01 -2.08 -5.76
C ILE A 275 15.41 -3.54 -5.97
N ASP A 276 16.51 -4.02 -5.36
CA ASP A 276 16.95 -5.41 -5.54
C ASP A 276 15.95 -6.40 -4.96
N ARG A 277 15.28 -6.06 -3.85
CA ARG A 277 14.23 -6.91 -3.26
C ARG A 277 12.98 -6.93 -4.13
N VAL A 278 12.64 -5.79 -4.75
CA VAL A 278 11.47 -5.71 -5.64
C VAL A 278 11.73 -6.43 -6.96
N LYS A 279 12.95 -6.31 -7.52
CA LYS A 279 13.41 -7.11 -8.66
C LYS A 279 13.38 -8.60 -8.36
N GLU A 280 13.80 -9.02 -7.17
CA GLU A 280 13.70 -10.42 -6.74
C GLU A 280 12.24 -10.89 -6.68
N PHE A 281 11.32 -10.07 -6.16
CA PHE A 281 9.90 -10.39 -6.18
C PHE A 281 9.35 -10.57 -7.60
N VAL A 282 9.69 -9.67 -8.52
CA VAL A 282 9.30 -9.79 -9.94
C VAL A 282 9.88 -11.05 -10.57
N ARG A 283 11.16 -11.35 -10.34
CA ARG A 283 11.81 -12.58 -10.83
C ARG A 283 11.08 -13.83 -10.35
N LEU A 284 10.61 -13.84 -9.10
CA LEU A 284 9.82 -14.95 -8.55
C LEU A 284 8.42 -15.05 -9.18
N LEU A 285 7.76 -13.92 -9.47
CA LEU A 285 6.50 -13.90 -10.23
C LEU A 285 6.69 -14.54 -11.62
N GLU A 286 7.72 -14.13 -12.35
CA GLU A 286 8.04 -14.65 -13.68
C GLU A 286 8.38 -16.14 -13.63
N LEU A 287 9.25 -16.55 -12.71
CA LEU A 287 9.66 -17.95 -12.54
C LEU A 287 8.45 -18.88 -12.29
N HIS A 288 7.48 -18.42 -11.51
CA HIS A 288 6.26 -19.17 -11.21
C HIS A 288 5.11 -18.93 -12.22
N LYS A 289 5.40 -18.21 -13.31
CA LYS A 289 4.45 -17.87 -14.39
C LYS A 289 3.19 -17.18 -13.86
N VAL A 290 3.35 -16.33 -12.85
CA VAL A 290 2.28 -15.46 -12.36
C VAL A 290 2.23 -14.22 -13.27
N PRO A 291 1.05 -13.83 -13.81
CA PRO A 291 0.96 -12.67 -14.67
C PRO A 291 1.43 -11.39 -13.98
N VAL A 292 2.51 -10.79 -14.49
CA VAL A 292 3.09 -9.55 -13.96
C VAL A 292 3.39 -8.58 -15.09
N VAL A 293 3.10 -7.30 -14.85
CA VAL A 293 3.63 -6.17 -15.62
C VAL A 293 4.54 -5.41 -14.67
N TYR A 294 5.78 -5.13 -15.07
CA TYR A 294 6.70 -4.38 -14.22
C TYR A 294 7.36 -3.21 -14.94
N ARG A 295 7.78 -2.20 -14.16
CA ARG A 295 8.50 -1.01 -14.61
C ARG A 295 9.59 -0.67 -13.60
N PHE A 296 10.84 -0.70 -14.05
CA PHE A 296 11.98 -0.20 -13.28
C PHE A 296 12.54 1.00 -14.02
N TYR A 297 12.40 2.19 -13.44
CA TYR A 297 12.86 3.42 -14.07
C TYR A 297 14.32 3.72 -13.71
N PRO A 298 15.17 4.10 -14.68
CA PRO A 298 16.53 4.55 -14.36
C PRO A 298 16.48 5.87 -13.60
N GLY A 299 17.28 6.00 -12.54
CA GLY A 299 17.25 7.17 -11.65
C GLY A 299 16.11 7.07 -10.63
N GLY A 300 15.43 8.19 -10.38
CA GLY A 300 14.32 8.29 -9.41
C GLY A 300 14.79 8.38 -7.97
N PHE A 301 13.86 8.17 -7.03
CA PHE A 301 14.12 7.99 -5.59
C PHE A 301 12.84 7.47 -4.91
N HIS A 302 12.96 7.01 -3.65
CA HIS A 302 11.83 6.50 -2.89
C HIS A 302 10.75 7.57 -2.63
N GLY A 303 9.51 7.33 -3.04
CA GLY A 303 8.37 8.23 -2.80
C GLY A 303 8.23 9.39 -3.79
N MET A 304 8.99 9.40 -4.89
CA MET A 304 9.04 10.48 -5.88
C MET A 304 7.64 10.92 -6.39
N GLU A 305 6.76 9.97 -6.69
CA GLU A 305 5.40 10.26 -7.19
C GLU A 305 4.49 10.92 -6.16
N ILE A 306 4.79 10.76 -4.88
CA ILE A 306 4.03 11.38 -3.78
C ILE A 306 4.48 12.83 -3.58
N GLU A 307 5.77 13.12 -3.80
CA GLU A 307 6.32 14.47 -3.68
C GLU A 307 6.01 15.36 -4.90
N ASN A 308 6.04 14.80 -6.11
CA ASN A 308 5.88 15.58 -7.34
C ASN A 308 4.78 15.03 -8.26
N LYS A 309 3.75 15.86 -8.49
CA LYS A 309 2.59 15.55 -9.34
C LYS A 309 2.96 15.25 -10.79
N THR A 310 4.05 15.82 -11.31
CA THR A 310 4.50 15.60 -12.69
C THR A 310 5.16 14.24 -12.83
N ASP A 311 5.95 13.85 -11.83
CA ASP A 311 6.65 12.57 -11.80
C ASP A 311 5.68 11.39 -11.60
N ALA A 312 4.50 11.64 -11.03
CA ALA A 312 3.41 10.67 -10.95
C ALA A 312 2.69 10.39 -12.30
N LEU A 313 2.84 11.25 -13.31
CA LEU A 313 2.09 11.12 -14.58
C LEU A 313 2.37 9.82 -15.35
N PRO A 314 3.63 9.37 -15.50
CA PRO A 314 3.93 8.07 -16.11
C PRO A 314 3.28 6.91 -15.34
N LEU A 315 3.34 6.92 -14.01
CA LEU A 315 2.71 5.89 -13.18
C LEU A 315 1.19 5.83 -13.40
N PHE A 316 0.50 6.98 -13.43
CA PHE A 316 -0.94 6.99 -13.71
C PHE A 316 -1.28 6.43 -15.10
N HIS A 317 -0.44 6.69 -16.10
CA HIS A 317 -0.62 6.13 -17.44
C HIS A 317 -0.46 4.60 -17.44
N GLU A 318 0.58 4.08 -16.79
CA GLU A 318 0.82 2.63 -16.67
C GLU A 318 -0.26 1.93 -15.86
N VAL A 319 -0.69 2.50 -14.73
CA VAL A 319 -1.81 1.99 -13.93
C VAL A 319 -3.10 1.95 -14.75
N LYS A 320 -3.37 2.99 -15.53
CA LYS A 320 -4.53 3.01 -16.42
C LYS A 320 -4.44 1.92 -17.49
N ASN A 321 -3.29 1.77 -18.13
CA ASN A 321 -3.08 0.73 -19.12
C ASN A 321 -3.23 -0.66 -18.50
N PHE A 322 -2.69 -0.88 -17.30
CA PHE A 322 -2.92 -2.10 -16.54
C PHE A 322 -4.42 -2.32 -16.34
N ILE A 323 -5.14 -1.37 -15.73
CA ILE A 323 -6.55 -1.55 -15.38
C ILE A 323 -7.49 -1.76 -16.59
N TYR A 324 -7.19 -1.15 -17.73
CA TYR A 324 -8.08 -1.18 -18.91
C TYR A 324 -7.63 -2.12 -20.03
N ASN A 325 -6.34 -2.48 -20.11
CA ASN A 325 -5.86 -3.47 -21.06
C ASN A 325 -5.76 -4.84 -20.37
N THR A 326 -6.67 -5.74 -20.75
CA THR A 326 -6.73 -7.13 -20.28
C THR A 326 -5.97 -8.10 -21.19
N GLY A 327 -5.26 -7.59 -22.21
CA GLY A 327 -4.43 -8.42 -23.07
C GLY A 327 -3.33 -9.11 -22.27
N ALA A 328 -3.15 -10.41 -22.54
CA ALA A 328 -2.05 -11.20 -21.99
C ALA A 328 -0.74 -10.42 -22.15
N ALA A 329 0.05 -10.34 -21.08
CA ALA A 329 1.39 -9.79 -21.14
C ALA A 329 2.18 -10.60 -22.18
N ASN A 330 2.31 -10.05 -23.38
CA ASN A 330 3.37 -10.43 -24.30
C ASN A 330 4.60 -9.67 -23.81
N TYR A 331 5.46 -10.32 -23.04
CA TYR A 331 6.92 -10.26 -23.15
C TYR A 331 7.51 -11.48 -22.44
#